data_AF-A0A3N6A808-F1
#
_entry.id   AF-A0A3N6A808-F1
#
_cell.length_a   1.000
_cell.length_b   1.000
_cell.length_c   1.000
_cell.angle_alpha   90.00
_cell.angle_beta   90.00
_cell.angle_gamma   90.00
#
_symmetry.space_group_name_H-M   'P 1'
#
loop_
_entity.id
_entity.type
_entity.pdbx_description
1 polymer ?
#
loop_
_entity_poly.entity_id
_entity_poly.type
_entity_poly.pdbx_seq_one_letter_code
_entity_poly.pdbx_strand_id
1 'polypeptide(L)'
;QSDTVDFAWNATETFKPKEGEQPVPLKGMSAIAVLYPEIIQVVVRADSPMKTFADLKGKKVGVGAPGSGTEANFRQLMDIYGLKKEDINPQFLSFSESADAFKDKHIDAFIVTAGIPNAGIMDVATQHEVRILDIPADMAAKLTQKYPFLAGAKVPANTYKGQTAEVATVAVNAVLIAGNQLKDDLVYNMTKALFENQAALASAHAKGKELNLQYAVKGVSIPFHPGAVKYYKEKGAMK
;
A
#
# COMPACT_ATOMS: atom_id res chain seq x y z
N GLN A 1 -3.46 -3.05 4.37
CA GLN A 1 -3.76 -1.97 3.40
C GLN A 1 -5.26 -1.72 3.35
N SER A 2 -5.68 -0.48 3.15
CA SER A 2 -7.10 -0.06 3.14
C SER A 2 -7.92 -0.75 2.05
N ASP A 3 -7.32 -1.00 0.90
CA ASP A 3 -7.93 -1.71 -0.23
C ASP A 3 -8.24 -3.18 0.12
N THR A 4 -7.29 -3.88 0.72
CA THR A 4 -7.41 -5.29 1.09
C THR A 4 -8.50 -5.46 2.16
N VAL A 5 -8.57 -4.51 3.10
CA VAL A 5 -9.62 -4.44 4.10
C VAL A 5 -10.99 -4.21 3.45
N ASP A 6 -11.07 -3.32 2.44
CA ASP A 6 -12.30 -3.08 1.67
C ASP A 6 -12.75 -4.34 0.91
N PHE A 7 -11.81 -5.04 0.26
CA PHE A 7 -12.10 -6.27 -0.47
C PHE A 7 -12.63 -7.37 0.43
N ALA A 8 -12.00 -7.57 1.58
CA ALA A 8 -12.46 -8.51 2.60
C ALA A 8 -13.84 -8.13 3.14
N TRP A 9 -14.06 -6.85 3.44
CA TRP A 9 -15.32 -6.36 3.97
C TRP A 9 -16.48 -6.52 2.98
N ASN A 10 -16.22 -6.42 1.69
CA ASN A 10 -17.25 -6.45 0.65
C ASN A 10 -17.31 -7.80 -0.12
N ALA A 11 -16.46 -8.78 0.22
CA ALA A 11 -16.29 -10.02 -0.53
C ALA A 11 -15.99 -9.79 -2.03
N THR A 12 -15.08 -8.85 -2.31
CA THR A 12 -14.64 -8.51 -3.67
C THR A 12 -13.18 -8.91 -3.90
N GLU A 13 -12.71 -8.77 -5.13
CA GLU A 13 -11.36 -9.19 -5.56
C GLU A 13 -10.95 -10.58 -5.07
N THR A 14 -9.87 -10.68 -4.29
CA THR A 14 -9.33 -11.93 -3.73
C THR A 14 -10.31 -12.65 -2.79
N PHE A 15 -11.35 -11.96 -2.32
CA PHE A 15 -12.41 -12.47 -1.44
C PHE A 15 -13.73 -12.76 -2.17
N LYS A 16 -13.76 -12.68 -3.50
CA LYS A 16 -14.93 -13.11 -4.29
C LYS A 16 -15.19 -14.60 -4.08
N PRO A 17 -16.46 -15.03 -4.02
CA PRO A 17 -16.79 -16.45 -3.98
C PRO A 17 -16.37 -17.13 -5.28
N LYS A 18 -16.12 -18.44 -5.21
CA LYS A 18 -15.99 -19.23 -6.44
C LYS A 18 -17.35 -19.30 -7.15
N GLU A 19 -17.33 -19.66 -8.43
CA GLU A 19 -18.55 -19.87 -9.19
C GLU A 19 -19.45 -20.90 -8.48
N GLY A 20 -20.70 -20.50 -8.22
CA GLY A 20 -21.68 -21.30 -7.48
C GLY A 20 -21.65 -21.13 -5.95
N GLU A 21 -20.68 -20.42 -5.38
CA GLU A 21 -20.62 -20.12 -3.95
C GLU A 21 -21.29 -18.78 -3.61
N GLN A 22 -21.82 -18.68 -2.39
CA GLN A 22 -22.34 -17.41 -1.86
C GLN A 22 -21.18 -16.52 -1.39
N PRO A 23 -21.21 -15.19 -1.61
CA PRO A 23 -20.22 -14.29 -1.04
C PRO A 23 -20.21 -14.40 0.48
N VAL A 24 -19.02 -14.45 1.09
CA VAL A 24 -18.85 -14.44 2.55
C VAL A 24 -18.05 -13.21 2.96
N PRO A 25 -18.72 -12.04 3.14
CA PRO A 25 -18.05 -10.83 3.61
C PRO A 25 -17.46 -11.01 5.02
N LEU A 26 -16.22 -10.58 5.21
CA LEU A 26 -15.56 -10.64 6.53
C LEU A 26 -15.97 -9.42 7.37
N LYS A 27 -17.15 -9.50 7.99
CA LYS A 27 -17.70 -8.41 8.83
C LYS A 27 -17.22 -8.43 10.28
N GLY A 28 -16.50 -9.46 10.70
CA GLY A 28 -16.01 -9.67 12.08
C GLY A 28 -14.79 -8.83 12.47
N MET A 29 -14.53 -7.71 11.80
CA MET A 29 -13.38 -6.85 12.03
C MET A 29 -13.75 -5.37 12.03
N SER A 30 -12.96 -4.56 12.73
CA SER A 30 -13.11 -3.10 12.79
C SER A 30 -11.74 -2.42 12.73
N ALA A 31 -11.70 -1.19 12.22
CA ALA A 31 -10.51 -0.36 12.24
C ALA A 31 -10.19 0.12 13.66
N ILE A 32 -8.91 0.09 14.02
CA ILE A 32 -8.36 0.80 15.19
C ILE A 32 -7.79 2.14 14.74
N ALA A 33 -6.95 2.14 13.70
CA ALA A 33 -6.26 3.34 13.24
C ALA A 33 -5.79 3.18 11.79
N VAL A 34 -5.90 4.25 11.01
CA VAL A 34 -5.04 4.46 9.85
C VAL A 34 -3.67 4.93 10.35
N LEU A 35 -2.61 4.24 9.95
CA LEU A 35 -1.27 4.41 10.50
C LEU A 35 -0.43 5.39 9.67
N TYR A 36 -0.25 5.10 8.40
CA TYR A 36 0.54 5.89 7.45
C TYR A 36 0.20 5.49 6.01
N PRO A 37 0.48 6.34 5.00
CA PRO A 37 0.32 5.97 3.60
C PRO A 37 1.37 4.95 3.15
N GLU A 38 0.94 3.94 2.42
CA GLU A 38 1.81 2.98 1.71
C GLU A 38 1.85 3.36 0.23
N ILE A 39 3.02 3.83 -0.19
CA ILE A 39 3.26 4.43 -1.51
C ILE A 39 3.49 3.32 -2.52
N ILE A 40 2.76 3.36 -3.64
CA ILE A 40 2.95 2.44 -4.76
C ILE A 40 4.16 2.90 -5.57
N GLN A 41 5.18 2.05 -5.66
CA GLN A 41 6.47 2.36 -6.26
C GLN A 41 6.78 1.33 -7.34
N VAL A 42 6.74 1.75 -8.61
CA VAL A 42 7.07 0.91 -9.75
C VAL A 42 8.53 1.14 -10.12
N VAL A 43 9.39 0.22 -9.71
CA VAL A 43 10.85 0.36 -9.79
C VAL A 43 11.37 -0.29 -11.06
N VAL A 44 12.19 0.45 -11.80
CA VAL A 44 12.90 -0.01 -13.00
C VAL A 44 14.38 0.34 -12.91
N ARG A 45 15.21 -0.28 -13.75
CA ARG A 45 16.62 0.14 -13.90
C ARG A 45 16.68 1.54 -14.49
N ALA A 46 17.60 2.38 -14.03
CA ALA A 46 17.72 3.76 -14.49
C ALA A 46 17.99 3.86 -16.01
N ASP A 47 18.85 2.96 -16.51
CA ASP A 47 19.24 2.81 -17.92
C ASP A 47 18.15 2.19 -18.82
N SER A 48 17.06 1.69 -18.22
CA SER A 48 15.97 1.09 -18.98
C SER A 48 15.23 2.11 -19.84
N PRO A 49 14.81 1.74 -21.07
CA PRO A 49 13.96 2.59 -21.89
C PRO A 49 12.56 2.79 -21.31
N MET A 50 12.14 2.00 -20.31
CA MET A 50 10.79 2.09 -19.70
C MET A 50 10.59 3.44 -19.01
N LYS A 51 9.66 4.26 -19.47
CA LYS A 51 9.35 5.59 -18.90
C LYS A 51 7.98 5.65 -18.22
N THR A 52 7.06 4.78 -18.60
CA THR A 52 5.68 4.73 -18.13
C THR A 52 5.29 3.32 -17.71
N PHE A 53 4.21 3.17 -16.93
CA PHE A 53 3.70 1.85 -16.57
C PHE A 53 3.31 0.99 -17.79
N ALA A 54 2.88 1.62 -18.89
CA ALA A 54 2.57 0.92 -20.14
C ALA A 54 3.79 0.21 -20.77
N ASP A 55 5.01 0.72 -20.52
CA ASP A 55 6.26 0.14 -21.04
C ASP A 55 6.63 -1.19 -20.35
N LEU A 56 5.89 -1.58 -19.31
CA LEU A 56 6.01 -2.91 -18.68
C LEU A 56 5.45 -4.03 -19.56
N LYS A 57 4.79 -3.70 -20.69
CA LYS A 57 4.31 -4.70 -21.65
C LYS A 57 5.46 -5.59 -22.15
N GLY A 58 5.26 -6.91 -22.05
CA GLY A 58 6.19 -7.96 -22.39
C GLY A 58 7.33 -8.15 -21.38
N LYS A 59 7.34 -7.43 -20.26
CA LYS A 59 8.43 -7.46 -19.27
C LYS A 59 8.16 -8.44 -18.14
N LYS A 60 9.24 -8.92 -17.52
CA LYS A 60 9.17 -9.69 -16.28
C LYS A 60 9.08 -8.73 -15.10
N VAL A 61 7.99 -8.76 -14.36
CA VAL A 61 7.73 -7.78 -13.29
C VAL A 61 7.50 -8.49 -11.98
N GLY A 62 8.24 -8.15 -10.92
CA GLY A 62 7.93 -8.56 -9.55
C GLY A 62 6.66 -7.84 -9.07
N VAL A 63 5.56 -8.55 -8.87
CA VAL A 63 4.24 -7.92 -8.61
C VAL A 63 3.75 -8.06 -7.16
N GLY A 64 4.61 -8.54 -6.26
CA GLY A 64 4.23 -8.88 -4.90
C GLY A 64 3.82 -10.34 -4.74
N ALA A 65 3.81 -10.81 -3.48
CA ALA A 65 3.44 -12.17 -3.15
C ALA A 65 1.96 -12.44 -3.51
N PRO A 66 1.57 -13.70 -3.77
CA PRO A 66 0.18 -14.05 -4.05
C PRO A 66 -0.77 -13.55 -2.96
N GLY A 67 -1.85 -12.87 -3.35
CA GLY A 67 -2.85 -12.32 -2.43
C GLY A 67 -2.41 -11.09 -1.62
N SER A 68 -1.22 -10.53 -1.88
CA SER A 68 -0.76 -9.31 -1.24
C SER A 68 -1.48 -8.06 -1.77
N GLY A 69 -1.50 -6.99 -0.99
CA GLY A 69 -2.03 -5.70 -1.44
C GLY A 69 -1.22 -5.10 -2.61
N THR A 70 0.09 -5.32 -2.66
CA THR A 70 0.94 -4.94 -3.82
C THR A 70 0.45 -5.61 -5.11
N GLU A 71 0.09 -6.90 -5.06
CA GLU A 71 -0.48 -7.62 -6.21
C GLU A 71 -1.82 -7.01 -6.63
N ALA A 72 -2.65 -6.63 -5.66
CA ALA A 72 -3.90 -5.96 -5.95
C ALA A 72 -3.69 -4.58 -6.61
N ASN A 73 -2.71 -3.79 -6.12
CA ASN A 73 -2.37 -2.50 -6.72
C ASN A 73 -1.79 -2.65 -8.13
N PHE A 74 -1.01 -3.71 -8.37
CA PHE A 74 -0.56 -4.04 -9.72
C PHE A 74 -1.75 -4.27 -10.67
N ARG A 75 -2.74 -5.07 -10.25
CA ARG A 75 -3.95 -5.30 -11.07
C ARG A 75 -4.77 -4.03 -11.30
N GLN A 76 -4.88 -3.15 -10.30
CA GLN A 76 -5.54 -1.85 -10.43
C GLN A 76 -4.81 -0.94 -11.43
N LEU A 77 -3.47 -0.93 -11.42
CA LEU A 77 -2.68 -0.20 -12.40
C LEU A 77 -2.87 -0.79 -13.81
N MET A 78 -2.82 -2.12 -13.96
CA MET A 78 -3.10 -2.74 -15.25
C MET A 78 -4.45 -2.35 -15.82
N ASP A 79 -5.49 -2.38 -14.99
CA ASP A 79 -6.84 -2.00 -15.37
C ASP A 79 -6.93 -0.55 -15.88
N ILE A 80 -6.35 0.42 -15.16
CA ILE A 80 -6.36 1.83 -15.58
C ILE A 80 -5.52 2.10 -16.82
N TYR A 81 -4.43 1.35 -17.01
CA TYR A 81 -3.59 1.44 -18.20
C TYR A 81 -4.09 0.56 -19.36
N GLY A 82 -5.21 -0.15 -19.21
CA GLY A 82 -5.79 -1.01 -20.24
C GLY A 82 -4.94 -2.23 -20.60
N LEU A 83 -4.07 -2.68 -19.69
CA LEU A 83 -3.24 -3.86 -19.86
C LEU A 83 -3.95 -5.12 -19.36
N LYS A 84 -3.76 -6.23 -20.06
CA LYS A 84 -4.28 -7.55 -19.70
C LYS A 84 -3.20 -8.42 -19.09
N LYS A 85 -3.59 -9.48 -18.37
CA LYS A 85 -2.66 -10.39 -17.69
C LYS A 85 -1.57 -10.93 -18.62
N GLU A 86 -1.93 -11.23 -19.86
CA GLU A 86 -1.05 -11.71 -20.92
C GLU A 86 -0.09 -10.64 -21.49
N ASP A 87 -0.35 -9.35 -21.24
CA ASP A 87 0.53 -8.28 -21.68
C ASP A 87 1.79 -8.17 -20.80
N ILE A 88 1.83 -8.73 -19.59
CA ILE A 88 2.97 -8.68 -18.67
C ILE A 88 3.33 -10.11 -18.24
N ASN A 89 4.60 -10.37 -17.91
CA ASN A 89 5.02 -11.63 -17.30
C ASN A 89 5.17 -11.46 -15.77
N PRO A 90 4.09 -11.57 -14.97
CA PRO A 90 4.15 -11.33 -13.54
C PRO A 90 4.94 -12.41 -12.81
N GLN A 91 5.87 -11.99 -11.96
CA GLN A 91 6.59 -12.82 -11.00
C GLN A 91 6.04 -12.52 -9.60
N PHE A 92 5.43 -13.51 -8.96
CA PHE A 92 4.83 -13.36 -7.65
C PHE A 92 5.87 -13.55 -6.55
N LEU A 93 6.51 -12.46 -6.16
CA LEU A 93 7.68 -12.44 -5.29
C LEU A 93 7.45 -11.49 -4.11
N SER A 94 7.98 -11.80 -2.94
CA SER A 94 8.12 -10.84 -1.83
C SER A 94 9.03 -9.67 -2.22
N PHE A 95 9.11 -8.63 -1.38
CA PHE A 95 9.98 -7.49 -1.64
C PHE A 95 11.46 -7.88 -1.68
N SER A 96 11.89 -8.77 -0.79
CA SER A 96 13.27 -9.28 -0.75
C SER A 96 13.58 -10.15 -1.96
N GLU A 97 12.70 -11.09 -2.31
CA GLU A 97 12.87 -11.92 -3.51
C GLU A 97 12.85 -11.08 -4.80
N SER A 98 12.03 -10.03 -4.85
CA SER A 98 12.02 -9.09 -5.97
C SER A 98 13.33 -8.31 -6.06
N ALA A 99 13.88 -7.85 -4.93
CA ALA A 99 15.16 -7.16 -4.89
C ALA A 99 16.30 -8.06 -5.39
N ASP A 100 16.36 -9.32 -4.93
CA ASP A 100 17.36 -10.29 -5.36
C ASP A 100 17.22 -10.63 -6.85
N ALA A 101 16.01 -10.98 -7.30
CA ALA A 101 15.74 -11.27 -8.71
C ALA A 101 16.03 -10.07 -9.62
N PHE A 102 15.84 -8.84 -9.15
CA PHE A 102 16.12 -7.63 -9.90
C PHE A 102 17.62 -7.36 -10.01
N LYS A 103 18.39 -7.54 -8.92
CA LYS A 103 19.85 -7.47 -8.93
C LYS A 103 20.47 -8.48 -9.91
N ASP A 104 19.93 -9.70 -9.91
CA ASP A 104 20.37 -10.77 -10.81
C ASP A 104 19.83 -10.65 -12.25
N LYS A 105 19.08 -9.59 -12.56
CA LYS A 105 18.46 -9.33 -13.87
C LYS A 105 17.48 -10.44 -14.32
N HIS A 106 16.95 -11.22 -13.38
CA HIS A 106 15.87 -12.18 -13.65
C HIS A 106 14.53 -11.49 -13.89
N ILE A 107 14.35 -10.26 -13.36
CA ILE A 107 13.21 -9.39 -13.64
C ILE A 107 13.65 -8.01 -14.16
N ASP A 108 12.74 -7.34 -14.86
CA ASP A 108 12.96 -6.04 -15.49
C ASP A 108 12.50 -4.86 -14.63
N ALA A 109 11.47 -5.12 -13.82
CA ALA A 109 10.85 -4.17 -12.91
C ALA A 109 10.30 -4.89 -11.68
N PHE A 110 10.02 -4.16 -10.62
CA PHE A 110 9.25 -4.69 -9.49
C PHE A 110 8.42 -3.58 -8.85
N ILE A 111 7.36 -3.99 -8.14
CA ILE A 111 6.43 -3.09 -7.50
C ILE A 111 6.53 -3.26 -5.99
N VAL A 112 6.56 -2.14 -5.29
CA VAL A 112 6.49 -2.09 -3.82
C VAL A 112 5.35 -1.17 -3.42
N THR A 113 4.39 -1.67 -2.65
CA THR A 113 3.44 -0.84 -1.90
C THR A 113 3.84 -0.84 -0.44
N ALA A 114 4.50 0.23 0.02
CA ALA A 114 5.00 0.33 1.39
C ALA A 114 5.28 1.77 1.80
N GLY A 115 5.55 1.99 3.09
CA GLY A 115 6.14 3.25 3.55
C GLY A 115 7.52 3.49 2.92
N ILE A 116 7.85 4.76 2.66
CA ILE A 116 9.14 5.18 2.11
C ILE A 116 10.09 5.75 3.18
N PRO A 117 11.42 5.56 3.06
CA PRO A 117 12.08 4.69 2.09
C PRO A 117 11.88 3.20 2.42
N ASN A 118 11.84 2.34 1.40
CA ASN A 118 11.72 0.90 1.55
C ASN A 118 13.09 0.21 1.49
N ALA A 119 13.32 -0.74 2.41
CA ALA A 119 14.59 -1.45 2.53
C ALA A 119 15.00 -2.24 1.28
N GLY A 120 14.06 -2.90 0.60
CA GLY A 120 14.36 -3.66 -0.63
C GLY A 120 14.79 -2.75 -1.79
N ILE A 121 14.17 -1.58 -1.93
CA ILE A 121 14.60 -0.59 -2.94
C ILE A 121 15.97 0.00 -2.58
N MET A 122 16.21 0.31 -1.29
CA MET A 122 17.51 0.79 -0.84
C MET A 122 18.62 -0.23 -1.10
N ASP A 123 18.36 -1.52 -0.84
CA ASP A 123 19.31 -2.60 -1.10
C ASP A 123 19.67 -2.69 -2.59
N VAL A 124 18.68 -2.72 -3.49
CA VAL A 124 18.92 -2.68 -4.94
C VAL A 124 19.74 -1.44 -5.33
N ALA A 125 19.42 -0.29 -4.76
CA ALA A 125 20.08 0.98 -5.06
C ALA A 125 21.57 1.02 -4.64
N THR A 126 22.04 0.06 -3.84
CA THR A 126 23.47 -0.08 -3.52
C THR A 126 24.28 -0.63 -4.69
N GLN A 127 23.68 -1.47 -5.55
CA GLN A 127 24.36 -2.17 -6.64
C GLN A 127 23.94 -1.68 -8.02
N HIS A 128 22.71 -1.17 -8.17
CA HIS A 128 22.16 -0.70 -9.43
C HIS A 128 21.53 0.67 -9.30
N GLU A 129 21.66 1.50 -10.32
CA GLU A 129 20.87 2.72 -10.40
C GLU A 129 19.42 2.36 -10.75
N VAL A 130 18.48 2.91 -9.98
CA VAL A 130 17.05 2.66 -10.15
C VAL A 130 16.31 3.96 -10.42
N ARG A 131 15.15 3.82 -11.05
CA ARG A 131 14.17 4.89 -11.23
C ARG A 131 12.80 4.38 -10.85
N ILE A 132 12.00 5.25 -10.26
CA ILE A 132 10.58 5.00 -10.01
C ILE A 132 9.80 5.60 -11.19
N LEU A 133 8.89 4.81 -11.77
CA LEU A 133 8.01 5.30 -12.82
C LEU A 133 6.92 6.19 -12.23
N ASP A 134 6.67 7.31 -12.90
CA ASP A 134 5.62 8.27 -12.54
C ASP A 134 4.24 7.69 -12.83
N ILE A 135 3.28 7.97 -11.97
CA ILE A 135 1.85 7.83 -12.28
C ILE A 135 1.31 9.25 -12.43
N PRO A 136 1.13 9.73 -13.67
CA PRO A 136 0.78 11.12 -13.92
C PRO A 136 -0.62 11.43 -13.37
N ALA A 137 -0.90 12.72 -13.15
CA ALA A 137 -2.09 13.19 -12.46
C ALA A 137 -3.41 12.72 -13.10
N ASP A 138 -3.47 12.58 -14.43
CA ASP A 138 -4.63 12.08 -15.15
C ASP A 138 -4.88 10.59 -14.87
N MET A 139 -3.82 9.77 -14.83
CA MET A 139 -3.91 8.35 -14.47
C MET A 139 -4.20 8.17 -12.98
N ALA A 140 -3.60 8.99 -12.11
CA ALA A 140 -3.91 9.01 -10.69
C ALA A 140 -5.38 9.38 -10.44
N ALA A 141 -5.94 10.36 -11.17
CA ALA A 141 -7.35 10.72 -11.07
C ALA A 141 -8.28 9.57 -11.51
N LYS A 142 -7.96 8.87 -12.60
CA LYS A 142 -8.71 7.67 -13.03
C LYS A 142 -8.66 6.56 -11.97
N LEU A 143 -7.47 6.31 -11.40
CA LEU A 143 -7.27 5.34 -10.33
C LEU A 143 -8.14 5.68 -9.11
N THR A 144 -8.05 6.90 -8.58
CA THR A 144 -8.76 7.29 -7.36
C THR A 144 -10.27 7.41 -7.56
N GLN A 145 -10.72 7.72 -8.79
CA GLN A 145 -12.14 7.69 -9.13
C GLN A 145 -12.72 6.26 -9.11
N LYS A 146 -11.99 5.28 -9.66
CA LYS A 146 -12.45 3.89 -9.71
C LYS A 146 -12.22 3.14 -8.40
N TYR A 147 -11.15 3.48 -7.69
CA TYR A 147 -10.67 2.83 -6.47
C TYR A 147 -10.54 3.89 -5.35
N PRO A 148 -11.64 4.21 -4.64
CA PRO A 148 -11.71 5.37 -3.74
C PRO A 148 -10.90 5.22 -2.43
N PHE A 149 -10.29 4.05 -2.21
CA PHE A 149 -9.32 3.82 -1.13
C PHE A 149 -7.89 4.26 -1.50
N LEU A 150 -7.65 4.62 -2.77
CA LEU A 150 -6.39 5.22 -3.22
C LEU A 150 -6.45 6.74 -3.09
N ALA A 151 -5.29 7.35 -2.83
CA ALA A 151 -5.08 8.78 -2.89
C ALA A 151 -3.82 9.12 -3.69
N GLY A 152 -3.79 10.30 -4.31
CA GLY A 152 -2.57 10.82 -4.92
C GLY A 152 -1.47 10.97 -3.88
N ALA A 153 -0.25 10.59 -4.25
CA ALA A 153 0.91 10.60 -3.37
C ALA A 153 2.18 10.93 -4.17
N LYS A 154 3.29 11.11 -3.46
CA LYS A 154 4.57 11.49 -4.05
C LYS A 154 5.69 10.73 -3.35
N VAL A 155 6.72 10.38 -4.12
CA VAL A 155 8.03 10.02 -3.60
C VAL A 155 8.91 11.27 -3.67
N PRO A 156 9.25 11.90 -2.53
CA PRO A 156 10.09 13.11 -2.52
C PRO A 156 11.43 12.88 -3.21
N ALA A 157 12.02 13.95 -3.76
CA ALA A 157 13.39 13.91 -4.27
C ALA A 157 14.37 13.39 -3.21
N ASN A 158 15.37 12.62 -3.64
CA ASN A 158 16.42 12.02 -2.82
C ASN A 158 15.92 11.03 -1.76
N THR A 159 14.74 10.42 -1.97
CA THR A 159 14.29 9.29 -1.15
C THR A 159 15.17 8.06 -1.38
N TYR A 160 15.62 7.87 -2.62
CA TYR A 160 16.54 6.80 -3.02
C TYR A 160 17.73 7.36 -3.78
N LYS A 161 18.87 6.64 -3.73
CA LYS A 161 20.08 6.99 -4.46
C LYS A 161 19.79 7.07 -5.97
N GLY A 162 20.21 8.17 -6.60
CA GLY A 162 20.02 8.42 -8.03
C GLY A 162 18.66 9.05 -8.39
N GLN A 163 17.71 9.14 -7.45
CA GLN A 163 16.41 9.78 -7.68
C GLN A 163 16.46 11.25 -7.22
N THR A 164 16.80 12.17 -8.12
CA THR A 164 17.00 13.60 -7.81
C THR A 164 15.75 14.47 -7.95
N ALA A 165 14.69 13.96 -8.59
CA ALA A 165 13.43 14.66 -8.79
C ALA A 165 12.28 13.90 -8.13
N GLU A 166 11.32 14.63 -7.55
CA GLU A 166 10.08 14.07 -7.02
C GLU A 166 9.35 13.23 -8.09
N VAL A 167 8.73 12.12 -7.66
CA VAL A 167 7.92 11.25 -8.53
C VAL A 167 6.49 11.25 -8.02
N ALA A 168 5.53 11.57 -8.88
CA ALA A 168 4.11 11.47 -8.57
C ALA A 168 3.65 10.00 -8.67
N THR A 169 2.79 9.61 -7.75
CA THR A 169 2.26 8.26 -7.66
C THR A 169 0.91 8.26 -6.93
N VAL A 170 0.43 7.09 -6.53
CA VAL A 170 -0.71 6.88 -5.65
C VAL A 170 -0.31 6.08 -4.42
N ALA A 171 -1.13 6.14 -3.38
CA ALA A 171 -0.95 5.40 -2.14
C ALA A 171 -2.26 4.80 -1.65
N VAL A 172 -2.14 3.66 -0.97
CA VAL A 172 -3.15 3.12 -0.04
C VAL A 172 -2.76 3.48 1.39
N ASN A 173 -3.59 3.11 2.37
CA ASN A 173 -3.29 3.31 3.79
C ASN A 173 -2.91 2.00 4.48
N ALA A 174 -1.87 2.03 5.31
CA ALA A 174 -1.67 1.01 6.33
C ALA A 174 -2.76 1.18 7.41
N VAL A 175 -3.47 0.10 7.72
CA VAL A 175 -4.59 0.12 8.68
C VAL A 175 -4.35 -0.94 9.74
N LEU A 176 -4.39 -0.52 11.01
CA LEU A 176 -4.48 -1.42 12.15
C LEU A 176 -5.95 -1.81 12.34
N ILE A 177 -6.22 -3.11 12.35
CA ILE A 177 -7.57 -3.67 12.54
C ILE A 177 -7.60 -4.59 13.77
N ALA A 178 -8.81 -4.81 14.30
CA ALA A 178 -9.09 -5.74 15.37
C ALA A 178 -10.33 -6.58 15.05
N GLY A 179 -10.43 -7.77 15.64
CA GLY A 179 -11.66 -8.53 15.65
C GLY A 179 -12.72 -7.87 16.55
N ASN A 180 -13.98 -7.89 16.12
CA ASN A 180 -15.08 -7.23 16.84
C ASN A 180 -15.40 -7.86 18.21
N GLN A 181 -14.90 -9.07 18.46
CA GLN A 181 -15.04 -9.77 19.74
C GLN A 181 -14.10 -9.26 20.83
N LEU A 182 -13.13 -8.40 20.51
CA LEU A 182 -12.26 -7.82 21.52
C LEU A 182 -13.05 -6.83 22.39
N LYS A 183 -12.74 -6.83 23.70
CA LYS A 183 -13.42 -5.94 24.65
C LYS A 183 -13.11 -4.48 24.33
N ASP A 184 -14.10 -3.61 24.47
CA ASP A 184 -13.97 -2.17 24.22
C ASP A 184 -12.82 -1.54 25.02
N ASP A 185 -12.69 -1.86 26.30
CA ASP A 185 -11.60 -1.33 27.14
C ASP A 185 -10.21 -1.79 26.68
N LEU A 186 -10.09 -3.00 26.13
CA LEU A 186 -8.83 -3.46 25.57
C LEU A 186 -8.47 -2.63 24.33
N VAL A 187 -9.39 -2.47 23.39
CA VAL A 187 -9.12 -1.72 22.17
C VAL A 187 -8.92 -0.22 22.46
N TYR A 188 -9.67 0.35 23.40
CA TYR A 188 -9.44 1.72 23.89
C TYR A 188 -8.00 1.89 24.39
N ASN A 189 -7.52 0.98 25.23
CA ASN A 189 -6.16 1.04 25.76
C ASN A 189 -5.10 0.81 24.68
N MET A 190 -5.37 -0.03 23.68
CA MET A 190 -4.50 -0.18 22.51
C MET A 190 -4.41 1.11 21.69
N THR A 191 -5.55 1.75 21.39
CA THR A 191 -5.59 3.03 20.67
C THR A 191 -4.86 4.11 21.47
N LYS A 192 -5.11 4.19 22.78
CA LYS A 192 -4.40 5.11 23.68
C LYS A 192 -2.89 4.89 23.64
N ALA A 193 -2.45 3.64 23.78
CA ALA A 193 -1.04 3.30 23.75
C ALA A 193 -0.37 3.69 22.44
N LEU A 194 -1.06 3.51 21.30
CA LEU A 194 -0.56 3.86 19.97
C LEU A 194 -0.20 5.36 19.86
N PHE A 195 -1.07 6.26 20.31
CA PHE A 195 -0.85 7.71 20.17
C PHE A 195 -0.07 8.33 21.33
N GLU A 196 -0.24 7.85 22.56
CA GLU A 196 0.46 8.42 23.72
C GLU A 196 1.92 7.95 23.82
N ASN A 197 2.32 6.91 23.09
CA ASN A 197 3.70 6.40 23.04
C ASN A 197 4.35 6.56 21.67
N GLN A 198 3.93 7.57 20.89
CA GLN A 198 4.43 7.82 19.54
C GLN A 198 5.96 7.93 19.48
N ALA A 199 6.60 8.54 20.50
CA ALA A 199 8.06 8.66 20.57
C ALA A 199 8.76 7.29 20.58
N ALA A 200 8.25 6.33 21.36
CA ALA A 200 8.80 4.97 21.39
C ALA A 200 8.65 4.26 20.04
N LEU A 201 7.48 4.43 19.38
CA LEU A 201 7.26 3.89 18.04
C LEU A 201 8.18 4.52 17.00
N ALA A 202 8.39 5.84 17.08
CA ALA A 202 9.30 6.58 16.22
C ALA A 202 10.76 6.15 16.37
N SER A 203 11.17 5.71 17.57
CA SER A 203 12.48 5.11 17.82
C SER A 203 12.60 3.71 17.22
N ALA A 204 11.53 2.92 17.23
CA ALA A 204 11.53 1.57 16.68
C ALA A 204 11.43 1.55 15.14
N HIS A 205 10.66 2.47 14.55
CA HIS A 205 10.49 2.58 13.10
C HIS A 205 10.22 4.03 12.69
N ALA A 206 10.81 4.48 11.57
CA ALA A 206 10.63 5.82 11.03
C ALA A 206 9.14 6.27 10.89
N LYS A 207 8.24 5.34 10.54
CA LYS A 207 6.81 5.61 10.34
C LYS A 207 6.05 5.90 11.64
N GLY A 208 6.62 5.60 12.80
CA GLY A 208 6.06 6.02 14.09
C GLY A 208 5.90 7.54 14.18
N LYS A 209 6.75 8.32 13.49
CA LYS A 209 6.64 9.79 13.43
C LYS A 209 5.44 10.29 12.61
N GLU A 210 4.88 9.44 11.76
CA GLU A 210 3.77 9.80 10.86
C GLU A 210 2.39 9.55 11.48
N LEU A 211 2.34 8.86 12.64
CA LEU A 211 1.09 8.70 13.37
C LEU A 211 0.50 10.07 13.71
N ASN A 212 -0.71 10.30 13.23
CA ASN A 212 -1.42 11.54 13.43
C ASN A 212 -2.87 11.25 13.80
N LEU A 213 -3.29 11.76 14.95
CA LEU A 213 -4.61 11.48 15.51
C LEU A 213 -5.77 11.88 14.58
N GLN A 214 -5.66 13.03 13.90
CA GLN A 214 -6.70 13.56 13.02
C GLN A 214 -6.77 12.82 11.68
N TYR A 215 -5.64 12.25 11.25
CA TYR A 215 -5.55 11.44 10.05
C TYR A 215 -5.98 9.99 10.28
N ALA A 216 -5.72 9.45 11.47
CA ALA A 216 -5.97 8.05 11.82
C ALA A 216 -7.44 7.59 11.70
N VAL A 217 -8.36 8.56 11.60
CA VAL A 217 -9.80 8.35 11.52
C VAL A 217 -10.35 8.52 10.10
N LYS A 218 -9.49 8.65 9.09
CA LYS A 218 -9.86 8.96 7.70
C LYS A 218 -9.29 7.92 6.72
N GLY A 219 -9.94 7.75 5.57
CA GLY A 219 -9.38 6.96 4.47
C GLY A 219 -9.44 5.44 4.68
N VAL A 220 -10.44 4.95 5.41
CA VAL A 220 -10.76 3.53 5.57
C VAL A 220 -12.27 3.33 5.35
N SER A 221 -12.66 2.22 4.72
CA SER A 221 -14.05 1.93 4.32
C SER A 221 -14.83 1.05 5.30
N ILE A 222 -14.21 0.65 6.42
CA ILE A 222 -14.81 -0.20 7.45
C ILE A 222 -15.08 0.61 8.73
N PRO A 223 -16.05 0.20 9.56
CA PRO A 223 -16.31 0.87 10.83
C PRO A 223 -15.11 0.79 11.78
N PHE A 224 -15.02 1.78 12.67
CA PHE A 224 -14.06 1.78 13.77
C PHE A 224 -14.59 0.99 14.97
N HIS A 225 -13.68 0.34 15.68
CA HIS A 225 -14.01 -0.41 16.89
C HIS A 225 -14.56 0.54 17.96
N PRO A 226 -15.61 0.19 18.74
CA PRO A 226 -16.21 1.11 19.72
C PRO A 226 -15.20 1.65 20.75
N GLY A 227 -14.32 0.78 21.27
CA GLY A 227 -13.17 1.20 22.10
C GLY A 227 -12.27 2.28 21.46
N ALA A 228 -11.96 2.16 20.16
CA ALA A 228 -11.16 3.16 19.45
C ALA A 228 -11.97 4.46 19.22
N VAL A 229 -13.24 4.35 18.85
CA VAL A 229 -14.16 5.50 18.71
C VAL A 229 -14.22 6.31 19.99
N LYS A 230 -14.35 5.65 21.15
CA LYS A 230 -14.34 6.32 22.46
C LYS A 230 -13.08 7.17 22.64
N TYR A 231 -11.90 6.59 22.40
CA TYR A 231 -10.64 7.32 22.49
C TYR A 231 -10.59 8.53 21.54
N TYR A 232 -10.97 8.35 20.27
CA TYR A 232 -10.93 9.44 19.30
C TYR A 232 -11.91 10.57 19.61
N LYS A 233 -13.10 10.27 20.16
CA LYS A 233 -14.04 11.30 20.62
C LYS A 233 -13.48 12.09 21.79
N GLU A 234 -12.91 11.41 22.78
CA GLU A 234 -12.28 12.07 23.93
C GLU A 234 -11.11 12.98 23.53
N LYS A 235 -10.36 12.60 22.50
CA LYS A 235 -9.24 13.39 21.98
C LYS A 235 -9.63 14.36 20.84
N GLY A 236 -10.93 14.50 20.54
CA GLY A 236 -11.44 15.46 19.56
C GLY A 236 -11.09 15.16 18.09
N ALA A 237 -10.79 13.90 17.76
CA ALA A 237 -10.58 13.46 16.37
C ALA A 237 -11.86 12.93 15.71
N MET A 238 -12.85 12.52 16.50
CA MET A 238 -14.19 12.16 16.03
C MET A 238 -15.26 12.98 16.77
N LYS A 239 -16.40 13.17 16.12
CA LYS A 239 -17.61 13.75 16.73
C LYS A 239 -18.55 12.65 17.20
#